data_AF-A0A950KBD5-F1
#
_entry.id   AF-A0A950KBD5-F1
#
_cell.length_a   1.000
_cell.length_b   1.000
_cell.length_c   1.000
_cell.angle_alpha   90.00
_cell.angle_beta   90.00
_cell.angle_gamma   90.00
#
_symmetry.space_group_name_H-M   'P 1'
#
loop_
_entity.id
_entity.type
_entity.pdbx_description
1 polymer ?
#
loop_
_entity_poly.entity_id
_entity_poly.type
_entity_poly.pdbx_seq_one_letter_code
_entity_poly.pdbx_strand_id
1 'polypeptide(L)'
;MKHIPVLMDAVLAALKPKKGQTIVDCTLGLGGHSAELLERGVKVIGLDLDPQNLKEAQDRFEIQGGDFSLHHSNFAGLPKVLGGLGIERVDGVLADLGVSSPHIDDPRRGFSYRRPGPLDMRMDPTRGQTAAELLDR
;
A
#
# COMPACT_ATOMS: atom_id res chain seq x y z
N MET A 1 -2.85 -4.65 -18.61
CA MET A 1 -2.03 -5.77 -18.09
C MET A 1 -2.29 -5.81 -16.58
N LYS A 2 -2.60 -6.97 -15.99
CA LYS A 2 -2.89 -7.07 -14.55
C LYS A 2 -1.54 -7.02 -13.80
N HIS A 3 -1.36 -6.09 -12.88
CA HIS A 3 -0.11 -5.98 -12.10
C HIS A 3 0.08 -7.25 -11.27
N ILE A 4 1.20 -7.95 -11.47
CA ILE A 4 1.58 -9.12 -10.70
C ILE A 4 2.49 -8.65 -9.56
N PRO A 5 2.17 -8.93 -8.29
CA PRO A 5 2.98 -8.50 -7.17
C PRO A 5 4.38 -9.12 -7.21
N VAL A 6 5.39 -8.34 -6.83
CA VAL A 6 6.79 -8.77 -6.86
C VAL A 6 7.01 -9.87 -5.82
N LEU A 7 7.70 -10.95 -6.23
CA LEU A 7 8.12 -12.06 -5.36
C LEU A 7 7.01 -12.70 -4.52
N MET A 8 5.78 -12.80 -5.06
CA MET A 8 4.62 -13.35 -4.34
C MET A 8 4.93 -14.67 -3.61
N ASP A 9 5.49 -15.67 -4.31
CA ASP A 9 5.76 -16.97 -3.71
C ASP A 9 6.76 -16.90 -2.53
N ALA A 10 7.77 -16.05 -2.64
CA ALA A 10 8.76 -15.86 -1.58
C ALA A 10 8.14 -15.15 -0.36
N VAL A 11 7.27 -14.17 -0.60
CA VAL A 11 6.51 -13.48 0.46
C VAL A 11 5.61 -14.47 1.20
N LEU A 12 4.87 -15.31 0.48
CA LEU A 12 4.02 -16.33 1.10
C LEU A 12 4.82 -17.40 1.86
N ALA A 13 5.97 -17.81 1.33
CA ALA A 13 6.86 -18.76 1.98
C ALA A 13 7.47 -18.21 3.28
N ALA A 14 7.75 -16.90 3.33
CA ALA A 14 8.25 -16.22 4.50
C ALA A 14 7.14 -15.99 5.55
N LEU A 15 5.99 -15.45 5.15
CA LEU A 15 4.88 -15.13 6.06
C LEU A 15 4.14 -16.37 6.55
N LYS A 16 4.10 -17.45 5.76
CA LYS A 16 3.34 -18.67 6.03
C LYS A 16 1.92 -18.38 6.55
N PRO A 17 1.13 -17.57 5.81
CA PRO A 17 -0.15 -17.07 6.27
C PRO A 17 -1.13 -18.20 6.56
N LYS A 18 -1.85 -18.07 7.68
CA LYS A 18 -2.89 -19.00 8.12
C LYS A 18 -4.19 -18.26 8.35
N LYS A 19 -5.30 -18.93 8.07
CA LYS A 19 -6.64 -18.43 8.36
C LYS A 19 -6.76 -17.96 9.82
N GLY A 20 -7.34 -16.79 10.01
CA GLY A 20 -7.56 -16.18 11.33
C GLY A 20 -6.37 -15.35 11.86
N GLN A 21 -5.22 -15.36 11.19
CA GLN A 21 -4.13 -14.46 11.51
C GLN A 21 -4.46 -13.02 11.10
N THR A 22 -3.85 -12.05 11.78
CA THR A 22 -3.85 -10.64 11.40
C THR A 22 -2.48 -10.26 10.85
N ILE A 23 -2.42 -9.84 9.58
CA ILE A 23 -1.18 -9.41 8.93
C ILE A 23 -1.33 -7.94 8.51
N VAL A 24 -0.27 -7.17 8.76
CA VAL A 24 -0.16 -5.79 8.31
C VAL A 24 0.53 -5.76 6.95
N ASP A 25 -0.03 -5.02 6.01
CA ASP A 25 0.64 -4.61 4.77
C ASP A 25 0.95 -3.11 4.87
N CYS A 26 2.21 -2.78 5.11
CA CYS A 26 2.70 -1.42 5.32
C CYS A 26 2.76 -0.58 4.03
N THR A 27 2.60 -1.22 2.88
CA THR A 27 2.80 -0.62 1.55
C THR A 27 1.75 -1.22 0.62
N LEU A 28 0.48 -1.06 0.98
CA LEU A 28 -0.64 -1.76 0.37
C LEU A 28 -0.62 -1.70 -1.17
N GLY A 29 -0.25 -0.54 -1.72
CA GLY A 29 -0.30 -0.25 -3.13
C GLY A 29 -1.68 -0.57 -3.68
N LEU A 30 -1.70 -1.30 -4.80
CA LEU A 30 -2.95 -1.75 -5.42
C LEU A 30 -3.55 -3.01 -4.76
N GLY A 31 -3.10 -3.39 -3.57
CA GLY A 31 -3.63 -4.54 -2.82
C GLY A 31 -3.23 -5.89 -3.42
N GLY A 32 -2.04 -5.98 -4.01
CA GLY A 32 -1.54 -7.17 -4.70
C GLY A 32 -1.31 -8.36 -3.78
N HIS A 33 -0.36 -8.23 -2.86
CA HIS A 33 -0.07 -9.26 -1.85
C HIS A 33 -1.23 -9.43 -0.88
N SER A 34 -1.84 -8.33 -0.46
CA SER A 34 -3.00 -8.34 0.44
C SER A 34 -4.19 -9.13 -0.10
N ALA A 35 -4.48 -9.09 -1.41
CA ALA A 35 -5.52 -9.92 -2.02
C ALA A 35 -5.27 -11.42 -1.78
N GLU A 36 -4.04 -11.88 -2.01
CA GLU A 36 -3.67 -13.28 -1.79
C GLU A 36 -3.74 -13.68 -0.30
N LEU A 37 -3.41 -12.76 0.61
CA LEU A 37 -3.58 -12.98 2.05
C LEU A 37 -5.06 -13.14 2.42
N LEU A 38 -5.95 -12.28 1.89
CA LEU A 38 -7.39 -12.34 2.11
C LEU A 38 -7.99 -13.66 1.61
N GLU A 39 -7.57 -14.16 0.43
CA GLU A 39 -8.02 -15.47 -0.09
C GLU A 39 -7.70 -16.63 0.87
N ARG A 40 -6.64 -16.49 1.67
CA ARG A 40 -6.22 -17.48 2.67
C ARG A 40 -6.93 -17.30 4.02
N GLY A 41 -7.86 -16.36 4.11
CA GLY A 41 -8.63 -16.06 5.32
C GLY A 41 -7.83 -15.33 6.40
N VAL A 42 -6.76 -14.64 6.00
CA VAL A 42 -6.04 -13.71 6.87
C VAL A 42 -6.83 -12.40 6.95
N LYS A 43 -6.84 -11.79 8.14
CA LYS A 43 -7.27 -10.41 8.31
C LYS A 43 -6.14 -9.46 7.90
N VAL A 44 -6.41 -8.52 7.00
CA VAL A 44 -5.42 -7.56 6.51
C VAL A 44 -5.62 -6.17 7.11
N ILE A 45 -4.55 -5.57 7.62
CA ILE A 45 -4.50 -4.14 7.96
C ILE A 45 -3.56 -3.47 6.95
N GLY A 46 -4.13 -2.75 5.99
CA GLY A 46 -3.39 -2.11 4.91
C GLY A 46 -3.11 -0.64 5.20
N LEU A 47 -1.87 -0.21 5.01
CA LEU A 47 -1.47 1.20 5.06
C LEU A 47 -0.92 1.62 3.70
N ASP A 48 -1.27 2.82 3.26
CA ASP A 48 -0.62 3.47 2.12
C ASP A 48 -0.65 4.99 2.29
N LEU A 49 0.32 5.66 1.67
CA LEU A 49 0.39 7.12 1.59
C LEU A 49 -0.45 7.68 0.45
N ASP A 50 -0.78 6.86 -0.54
CA ASP A 50 -1.46 7.33 -1.73
C ASP A 50 -2.97 7.02 -1.62
N PRO A 51 -3.83 8.05 -1.54
CA PRO A 51 -5.27 7.85 -1.46
C PRO A 51 -5.84 7.15 -2.71
N GLN A 52 -5.19 7.25 -3.88
CA GLN A 52 -5.61 6.54 -5.08
C GLN A 52 -5.36 5.03 -4.95
N ASN A 53 -4.18 4.64 -4.48
CA ASN A 53 -3.87 3.23 -4.22
C ASN A 53 -4.88 2.61 -3.25
N LEU A 54 -5.20 3.32 -2.16
CA LEU A 54 -6.19 2.88 -1.17
C LEU A 54 -7.58 2.71 -1.79
N LYS A 55 -8.02 3.63 -2.64
CA LYS A 55 -9.31 3.54 -3.32
C LYS A 55 -9.37 2.31 -4.22
N GLU A 56 -8.33 2.06 -5.01
CA GLU A 56 -8.27 0.92 -5.91
C GLU A 56 -8.19 -0.42 -5.15
N ALA A 57 -7.45 -0.46 -4.04
CA ALA A 57 -7.40 -1.62 -3.16
C ALA A 57 -8.74 -1.88 -2.47
N GLN A 58 -9.42 -0.82 -1.98
CA GLN A 58 -10.77 -0.90 -1.41
C GLN A 58 -11.74 -1.55 -2.40
N ASP A 59 -11.81 -1.02 -3.62
CA ASP A 59 -12.72 -1.52 -4.66
C ASP A 59 -12.44 -2.99 -4.99
N ARG A 60 -11.15 -3.37 -5.04
CA ARG A 60 -10.76 -4.78 -5.23
C ARG A 60 -11.26 -5.66 -4.09
N PHE A 61 -11.04 -5.25 -2.85
CA PHE A 61 -11.35 -6.09 -1.68
C PHE A 61 -12.85 -6.18 -1.41
N GLU A 62 -13.62 -5.14 -1.74
CA GLU A 62 -15.09 -5.20 -1.68
C GLU A 62 -15.67 -6.24 -2.64
N ILE A 63 -15.07 -6.40 -3.84
CA ILE A 63 -15.48 -7.43 -4.81
C ILE A 63 -15.01 -8.82 -4.37
N GLN A 64 -13.76 -8.93 -3.91
CA GLN A 64 -13.15 -10.19 -3.52
C GLN A 64 -13.74 -10.76 -2.22
N GLY A 65 -14.11 -9.88 -1.29
CA GLY A 65 -14.44 -10.23 0.08
C GLY A 65 -13.22 -10.56 0.94
N GLY A 66 -13.45 -10.68 2.25
CA GLY A 66 -12.42 -10.92 3.27
C GLY A 66 -12.56 -9.96 4.46
N ASP A 67 -11.67 -10.09 5.44
CA ASP A 67 -11.60 -9.19 6.59
C ASP A 67 -10.43 -8.23 6.40
N PHE A 68 -10.72 -6.95 6.19
CA PHE A 68 -9.69 -5.94 5.94
C PHE A 68 -10.05 -4.57 6.55
N SER A 69 -9.02 -3.77 6.83
CA SER A 69 -9.15 -2.34 7.12
C SER A 69 -8.02 -1.56 6.48
N LEU A 70 -8.34 -0.45 5.81
CA LEU A 70 -7.39 0.35 5.05
C LEU A 70 -7.19 1.73 5.67
N HIS A 71 -5.95 2.17 5.76
CA HIS A 71 -5.57 3.38 6.50
C HIS A 71 -4.67 4.27 5.66
N HIS A 72 -5.10 5.52 5.44
CA HIS A 72 -4.27 6.55 4.82
C HIS A 72 -3.21 7.05 5.80
N SER A 73 -2.04 6.40 5.76
CA SER A 73 -0.94 6.66 6.68
C SER A 73 0.39 6.22 6.09
N ASN A 74 1.45 6.95 6.43
CA ASN A 74 2.82 6.43 6.31
C ASN A 74 2.95 5.16 7.16
N PHE A 75 3.75 4.18 6.73
CA PHE A 75 4.04 2.99 7.54
C PHE A 75 4.68 3.33 8.89
N ALA A 76 5.39 4.46 9.01
CA ALA A 76 5.94 4.96 10.28
C ALA A 76 4.82 5.31 11.28
N GLY A 77 3.60 5.54 10.80
CA GLY A 77 2.39 5.72 11.60
C GLY A 77 1.76 4.41 12.11
N LEU A 78 2.30 3.23 11.76
CA LEU A 78 1.74 1.94 12.13
C LEU A 78 1.43 1.80 13.64
N PRO A 79 2.30 2.20 14.59
CA PRO A 79 1.98 2.11 16.01
C PRO A 79 0.72 2.89 16.40
N LYS A 80 0.48 4.05 15.78
CA LYS A 80 -0.71 4.86 16.02
C LYS A 80 -1.97 4.20 15.43
N VAL A 81 -1.85 3.62 14.23
CA VAL A 81 -2.95 2.88 13.59
C VAL A 81 -3.34 1.67 14.44
N LEU A 82 -2.39 0.85 14.84
CA LEU A 82 -2.65 -0.33 15.69
C LEU A 82 -3.24 0.07 17.06
N GLY A 83 -2.70 1.11 17.68
CA GLY A 83 -3.24 1.65 18.94
C GLY A 83 -4.68 2.15 18.80
N GLY A 84 -5.02 2.83 17.71
CA GLY A 84 -6.39 3.27 17.42
C GLY A 84 -7.38 2.13 17.18
N LEU A 85 -6.89 0.96 16.73
CA LEU A 85 -7.68 -0.25 16.56
C LEU A 85 -7.73 -1.11 17.84
N GLY A 86 -7.02 -0.74 18.90
CA GLY A 86 -6.89 -1.57 20.11
C GLY A 86 -6.13 -2.88 19.87
N ILE A 87 -5.23 -2.92 18.88
CA ILE A 87 -4.46 -4.10 18.50
C ILE A 87 -3.05 -3.98 19.07
N GLU A 88 -2.69 -4.90 19.97
CA GLU A 88 -1.35 -4.90 20.59
C GLU A 88 -0.31 -5.70 19.80
N ARG A 89 -0.77 -6.71 19.02
CA ARG A 89 0.10 -7.64 18.29
C ARG A 89 -0.53 -8.05 16.98
N VAL A 90 0.32 -8.36 16.01
CA VAL A 90 -0.03 -8.90 14.69
C VAL A 90 0.85 -10.11 14.40
N ASP A 91 0.36 -11.02 13.56
CA ASP A 91 1.05 -12.27 13.21
C ASP A 91 2.14 -12.07 12.15
N GLY A 92 2.07 -10.98 11.39
CA GLY A 92 3.03 -10.67 10.34
C GLY A 92 2.97 -9.22 9.90
N VAL A 93 4.07 -8.76 9.33
CA VAL A 93 4.20 -7.45 8.70
C VAL A 93 4.89 -7.62 7.35
N LEU A 94 4.28 -7.07 6.31
CA LEU A 94 4.81 -6.99 4.95
C LEU A 94 5.14 -5.52 4.62
N ALA A 95 6.26 -5.29 3.96
CA ALA A 95 6.60 -4.00 3.36
C ALA A 95 7.33 -4.23 2.03
N ASP A 96 6.66 -3.93 0.92
CA ASP A 96 7.18 -3.88 -0.44
C ASP A 96 7.58 -2.43 -0.76
N LEU A 97 8.86 -2.12 -0.52
CA LEU A 97 9.36 -0.75 -0.59
C LEU A 97 9.53 -0.30 -2.03
N GLY A 98 8.99 0.88 -2.33
CA GLY A 98 9.18 1.53 -3.62
C GLY A 98 7.99 2.39 -4.00
N VAL A 99 7.77 2.50 -5.30
CA VAL A 99 6.63 3.22 -5.89
C VAL A 99 5.73 2.21 -6.59
N SER A 100 4.42 2.42 -6.50
CA SER A 100 3.44 1.63 -7.27
C SER A 100 3.46 2.01 -8.76
N SER A 101 2.99 1.11 -9.64
CA SER A 101 2.91 1.42 -11.08
C SER A 101 2.15 2.71 -11.41
N PRO A 102 1.01 3.05 -10.76
CA PRO A 102 0.34 4.33 -10.97
C PRO A 102 1.25 5.56 -10.79
N HIS A 103 2.21 5.52 -9.86
CA HIS A 103 3.17 6.61 -9.68
C HIS A 103 4.05 6.81 -10.92
N ILE A 104 4.44 5.73 -11.60
CA ILE A 104 5.32 5.75 -12.77
C ILE A 104 4.55 5.97 -14.08
N ASP A 105 3.37 5.37 -14.18
CA ASP A 105 2.58 5.32 -15.42
C ASP A 105 1.74 6.58 -15.64
N ASP A 106 1.28 7.23 -14.56
CA ASP A 106 0.57 8.51 -14.63
C ASP A 106 1.56 9.67 -14.65
N PRO A 107 1.75 10.37 -15.79
CA PRO A 107 2.69 11.49 -15.89
C PRO A 107 2.35 12.64 -14.94
N ARG A 108 1.09 12.76 -14.49
CA ARG A 108 0.68 13.82 -13.55
C ARG A 108 1.30 13.65 -12.16
N ARG A 109 1.84 12.47 -11.84
CA ARG A 109 2.50 12.18 -10.56
C ARG A 109 3.96 12.61 -10.52
N GLY A 110 4.59 12.84 -11.67
CA GLY A 110 5.93 13.43 -11.74
C GLY A 110 7.10 12.50 -11.34
N PHE A 111 6.89 11.20 -11.16
CA PHE A 111 7.97 10.27 -10.79
C PHE A 111 8.82 9.78 -11.97
N SER A 112 8.38 10.03 -13.20
CA SER A 112 8.99 9.48 -14.41
C SER A 112 9.41 10.58 -15.37
N TYR A 113 10.66 10.51 -15.84
CA TYR A 113 11.19 11.39 -16.89
C TYR A 113 10.79 10.94 -18.31
N ARG A 114 10.06 9.83 -18.46
CA ARG A 114 9.69 9.27 -19.78
C ARG A 114 8.64 10.09 -20.51
N ARG A 115 7.79 10.80 -19.77
CA ARG A 115 6.69 11.63 -20.28
C ARG A 115 6.68 12.96 -19.54
N PRO A 116 6.35 14.07 -20.21
CA PRO A 116 6.26 15.37 -19.54
C PRO A 116 5.12 15.36 -18.51
N GLY A 117 5.35 16.03 -17.38
CA GLY A 117 4.42 16.15 -16.26
C GLY A 117 4.93 17.16 -15.23
N PRO A 118 4.11 17.56 -14.25
CA PRO A 118 4.57 18.41 -13.15
C PRO A 118 5.64 17.69 -12.33
N LEU A 119 6.62 18.43 -11.82
CA LEU A 119 7.64 17.89 -10.93
C LEU A 119 7.08 17.79 -9.49
N ASP A 120 6.13 16.87 -9.29
CA ASP A 120 5.45 16.66 -8.00
C ASP A 120 6.22 15.68 -7.11
N MET A 121 6.26 14.39 -7.49
CA MET A 121 6.96 13.31 -6.78
C MET A 121 6.46 12.99 -5.36
N ARG A 122 5.31 13.53 -4.92
CA ARG A 122 4.71 13.13 -3.64
C ARG A 122 3.91 11.84 -3.82
N MET A 123 4.19 10.87 -2.95
CA MET A 123 3.36 9.66 -2.81
C MET A 123 1.98 10.03 -2.25
N ASP A 124 1.96 10.94 -1.27
CA ASP A 124 0.74 11.53 -0.72
C ASP A 124 0.56 12.94 -1.31
N PRO A 125 -0.30 13.12 -2.34
CA PRO A 125 -0.50 14.41 -2.98
C PRO A 125 -1.33 15.38 -2.11
N THR A 126 -1.85 14.95 -0.96
CA THR A 126 -2.74 15.75 -0.11
C THR A 126 -1.98 16.69 0.85
N ARG A 127 -0.67 16.51 1.00
CA ARG A 127 0.17 17.29 1.92
C ARG A 127 1.62 17.31 1.47
N GLY A 128 2.41 18.16 2.14
CA GLY A 128 3.85 18.26 1.91
C GLY A 128 4.20 19.06 0.65
N GLN A 129 5.50 19.26 0.48
CA GLN A 129 6.08 20.06 -0.58
C GLN A 129 6.34 19.20 -1.82
N THR A 130 6.02 19.72 -3.00
CA THR A 130 6.39 19.11 -4.29
C THR A 130 7.90 19.16 -4.52
N ALA A 131 8.41 18.31 -5.41
CA ALA A 131 9.81 18.36 -5.80
C ALA A 131 10.19 19.68 -6.50
N ALA A 132 9.27 20.29 -7.26
CA ALA A 132 9.47 21.62 -7.85
C ALA A 132 9.71 22.69 -6.77
N GLU A 133 8.79 22.79 -5.80
CA GLU A 133 8.91 23.75 -4.70
C GLU A 133 10.17 23.52 -3.86
N LEU A 134 10.64 22.27 -3.74
CA LEU A 134 11.87 21.95 -3.02
C LEU A 134 13.12 22.48 -3.75
N LEU A 135 13.14 22.42 -5.08
CA LEU A 135 14.27 22.88 -5.90
C LEU A 135 14.33 24.40 -6.04
N ASP A 136 13.18 25.08 -5.92
CA ASP A 136 13.08 26.53 -6.02
C ASP A 136 13.50 27.27 -4.72
N ARG A 137 14.05 26.56 -3.73
CA ARG A 137 14.47 27.08 -2.43
C ARG A 137 15.97 27.35 -2.37
#